data_AF-A0A0H3ZII4-F1
#
_entry.id   AF-A0A0H3ZII4-F1
#
_cell.length_a   1.000
_cell.length_b   1.000
_cell.length_c   1.000
_cell.angle_alpha   90.00
_cell.angle_beta   90.00
_cell.angle_gamma   90.00
#
_symmetry.space_group_name_H-M   'P 1'
#
loop_
_entity.id
_entity.type
_entity.pdbx_description
1 polymer ?
#
loop_
_entity_poly.entity_id
_entity_poly.type
_entity_poly.pdbx_seq_one_letter_code
_entity_poly.pdbx_strand_id
1 'polypeptide(L)'
;MPQALDLSHQESEASLEQQLPPLFTFHVGPAEFFTAMNHQGQQAFPCQLCEHCTPGLFKHYGDKMAGSCWCSQCHQNGECLDAALIEHYRKCGIDDETINGELPRKRWVSRNVSFPGMYQSIEDIEKTYQSVFEAAQANVSKEHSA
;
A
#
# COMPACT_ATOMS: atom_id res chain seq x y z
N MET A 1 31.32 -19.46 -29.57
CA MET A 1 30.08 -20.20 -29.29
C MET A 1 29.70 -19.85 -27.85
N PRO A 2 28.76 -18.94 -27.58
CA PRO A 2 28.36 -18.71 -26.19
C PRO A 2 27.64 -19.97 -25.71
N GLN A 3 28.14 -20.57 -24.63
CA GLN A 3 27.49 -21.69 -23.96
C GLN A 3 26.18 -21.17 -23.35
N ALA A 4 25.06 -21.81 -23.68
CA ALA A 4 23.81 -21.58 -22.98
C ALA A 4 23.97 -22.11 -21.56
N LEU A 5 23.89 -21.21 -20.57
CA LEU A 5 23.83 -21.57 -19.16
C LEU A 5 22.45 -22.19 -18.93
N ASP A 6 22.43 -23.51 -18.71
CA ASP A 6 21.24 -24.27 -18.32
C ASP A 6 20.97 -24.01 -16.82
N LEU A 7 20.46 -22.81 -16.52
CA LEU A 7 20.06 -22.42 -15.18
C LEU A 7 18.71 -23.04 -14.88
N SER A 8 18.54 -23.63 -13.70
CA SER A 8 17.20 -23.97 -13.23
C SER A 8 16.34 -22.70 -13.12
N HIS A 9 15.01 -22.85 -13.16
CA HIS A 9 14.08 -21.71 -13.05
C HIS A 9 14.39 -20.82 -11.84
N GLN A 10 14.71 -21.46 -10.71
CA GLN A 10 15.00 -20.78 -9.45
C GLN A 10 16.34 -20.03 -9.47
N GLU A 11 17.35 -20.55 -10.17
CA GLU A 11 18.65 -19.86 -10.37
C GLU A 11 18.54 -18.71 -11.38
N SER A 12 17.64 -18.86 -12.35
CA SER A 12 17.32 -17.84 -13.34
C SER A 12 16.63 -16.64 -12.68
N GLU A 13 15.63 -16.88 -11.83
CA GLU A 13 14.95 -15.84 -11.06
C GLU A 13 15.90 -15.12 -10.11
N ALA A 14 16.70 -15.86 -9.33
CA ALA A 14 17.68 -15.27 -8.42
C ALA A 14 18.74 -14.43 -9.17
N SER A 15 19.15 -14.85 -10.38
CA SER A 15 20.06 -14.08 -11.24
C SER A 15 19.40 -12.83 -11.81
N LEU A 16 18.13 -12.90 -12.22
CA LEU A 16 17.37 -11.74 -12.69
C LEU A 16 17.19 -10.70 -11.58
N GLU A 17 16.85 -11.13 -10.36
CA GLU A 17 16.71 -10.23 -9.21
C GLU A 17 18.03 -9.55 -8.82
N GLN A 18 19.17 -10.23 -8.98
CA GLN A 18 20.49 -9.63 -8.75
C GLN A 18 20.90 -8.64 -9.86
N GLN A 19 20.40 -8.81 -11.09
CA GLN A 19 20.81 -7.99 -12.25
C GLN A 19 19.84 -6.85 -12.59
N LEU A 20 18.64 -6.83 -12.01
CA LEU A 20 17.67 -5.75 -12.18
C LEU A 20 17.48 -5.01 -10.85
N PRO A 21 18.40 -4.12 -10.46
CA PRO A 21 18.12 -3.22 -9.36
C PRO A 21 16.81 -2.45 -9.66
N PRO A 22 15.96 -2.18 -8.66
CA PRO A 22 14.75 -1.41 -8.87
C PRO A 22 15.10 -0.11 -9.59
N LEU A 23 14.45 0.15 -10.72
CA LEU A 23 14.71 1.35 -11.55
C LEU A 23 14.64 2.65 -10.72
N PHE A 24 13.88 2.62 -9.63
CA PHE A 24 13.83 3.67 -8.63
C PHE A 24 13.76 3.05 -7.23
N THR A 25 14.69 3.42 -6.36
CA THR A 25 14.56 3.25 -4.91
C THR A 25 14.20 4.61 -4.34
N PHE A 26 12.95 4.76 -3.91
CA PHE A 26 12.53 5.98 -3.24
C PHE A 26 13.01 5.94 -1.79
N HIS A 27 13.51 7.08 -1.30
CA HIS A 27 13.59 7.28 0.14
C HIS A 27 12.16 7.52 0.63
N VAL A 28 11.63 6.58 1.40
CA VAL A 28 10.23 6.62 1.79
C VAL A 28 10.11 6.63 3.32
N GLY A 29 10.07 7.83 3.87
CA GLY A 29 9.74 8.10 5.27
C GLY A 29 8.42 8.87 5.43
N PRO A 30 7.97 9.10 6.68
CA PRO A 30 6.76 9.86 6.95
C PRO A 30 6.78 11.27 6.37
N ALA A 31 7.91 11.98 6.44
CA ALA A 31 8.03 13.35 5.93
C ALA A 31 7.87 13.40 4.41
N GLU A 32 8.54 12.49 3.70
CA GLU A 32 8.45 12.36 2.24
C GLU A 32 7.04 11.97 1.81
N PHE A 33 6.41 11.07 2.55
CA PHE A 33 5.01 10.68 2.34
C PHE A 33 4.05 11.86 2.48
N PHE A 34 4.07 12.57 3.61
CA PHE A 34 3.16 13.69 3.83
C PHE A 34 3.44 14.86 2.88
N THR A 35 4.69 15.04 2.45
CA THR A 35 5.02 16.00 1.39
C THR A 35 4.36 15.59 0.06
N ALA A 36 4.56 14.34 -0.37
CA ALA A 36 3.98 13.84 -1.63
C ALA A 36 2.44 13.90 -1.64
N MET A 37 1.79 13.56 -0.52
CA MET A 37 0.33 13.56 -0.40
C MET A 37 -0.30 14.96 -0.44
N ASN A 38 0.46 16.01 -0.11
CA ASN A 38 -0.04 17.39 -0.01
C ASN A 38 0.35 18.27 -1.20
N HIS A 39 1.18 17.77 -2.14
CA HIS A 39 1.65 18.54 -3.29
C HIS A 39 1.23 17.89 -4.62
N GLN A 40 0.28 18.51 -5.32
CA GLN A 40 -0.27 18.04 -6.61
C GLN A 40 0.77 17.94 -7.76
N GLY A 41 1.95 18.54 -7.61
CA GLY A 41 3.02 18.52 -8.61
C GLY A 41 4.12 17.47 -8.39
N GLN A 42 4.03 16.66 -7.32
CA GLN A 42 5.03 15.63 -7.04
C GLN A 42 4.66 14.27 -7.66
N GLN A 43 5.68 13.44 -7.87
CA GLN A 43 5.52 12.08 -8.38
C GLN A 43 4.56 11.28 -7.48
N ALA A 44 3.71 10.45 -8.09
CA ALA A 44 2.79 9.59 -7.36
C ALA A 44 3.56 8.74 -6.34
N PHE A 45 3.17 8.85 -5.07
CA PHE A 45 3.77 8.08 -3.99
C PHE A 45 3.49 6.58 -4.18
N PRO A 46 4.47 5.68 -3.99
CA PRO A 46 4.26 4.26 -4.22
C PRO A 46 3.14 3.71 -3.34
N CYS A 47 2.21 2.96 -3.92
CA CYS A 47 1.21 2.22 -3.15
C CYS A 47 1.86 1.00 -2.48
N GLN A 48 1.45 0.62 -1.27
CA GLN A 48 1.84 -0.65 -0.63
C GLN A 48 3.35 -0.91 -0.52
N LEU A 49 3.92 -0.55 0.61
CA LEU A 49 5.34 -0.70 0.89
C LEU A 49 5.56 -1.57 2.11
N CYS A 50 6.57 -2.45 2.08
CA CYS A 50 6.91 -3.32 3.21
C CYS A 50 7.76 -2.60 4.27
N GLU A 51 7.87 -3.20 5.44
CA GLU A 51 8.64 -2.65 6.56
C GLU A 51 10.11 -2.46 6.19
N HIS A 52 10.70 -3.39 5.44
CA HIS A 52 12.08 -3.30 5.00
C HIS A 52 12.34 -2.05 4.14
N CYS A 53 11.41 -1.72 3.24
CA CYS A 53 11.50 -0.54 2.39
C CYS A 53 11.13 0.76 3.13
N THR A 54 10.29 0.66 4.17
CA THR A 54 9.66 1.83 4.81
C THR A 54 9.54 1.73 6.34
N PRO A 55 10.65 1.49 7.06
CA PRO A 55 10.58 1.24 8.50
C PRO A 55 10.00 2.42 9.28
N GLY A 56 10.23 3.65 8.78
CA GLY A 56 9.67 4.86 9.37
C GLY A 56 8.14 4.95 9.28
N LEU A 57 7.53 4.44 8.21
CA LEU A 57 6.07 4.39 8.07
C LEU A 57 5.47 3.31 8.98
N PHE A 58 6.10 2.14 9.08
CA PHE A 58 5.66 1.09 10.01
C PHE A 58 5.70 1.56 11.46
N LYS A 59 6.74 2.31 11.85
CA LYS A 59 6.78 2.94 13.17
C LYS A 59 5.66 3.97 13.39
N HIS A 60 5.21 4.66 12.34
CA HIS A 60 4.18 5.69 12.42
C HIS A 60 2.75 5.12 12.45
N TYR A 61 2.44 4.18 11.56
CA TYR A 61 1.10 3.60 11.42
C TYR A 61 0.89 2.34 12.27
N GLY A 62 1.97 1.63 12.60
CA GLY A 62 1.96 0.36 13.29
C GLY A 62 1.65 -0.84 12.38
N ASP A 63 2.15 -2.01 12.76
CA ASP A 63 2.03 -3.25 11.99
C ASP A 63 0.58 -3.71 11.80
N LYS A 64 -0.31 -3.30 12.72
CA LYS A 64 -1.73 -3.60 12.63
C LYS A 64 -2.38 -3.00 11.39
N MET A 65 -1.80 -1.98 10.78
CA MET A 65 -2.31 -1.41 9.54
C MET A 65 -1.79 -2.10 8.29
N ALA A 66 -0.81 -3.00 8.43
CA ALA A 66 -0.23 -3.72 7.32
C ALA A 66 -1.11 -4.89 6.87
N GLY A 67 -1.10 -5.16 5.57
CA GLY A 67 -1.72 -6.35 5.01
C GLY A 67 -0.75 -7.11 4.12
N SER A 68 -0.89 -8.43 4.07
CA SER A 68 -0.03 -9.27 3.25
C SER A 68 -0.24 -9.01 1.76
N CYS A 69 0.75 -8.45 1.07
CA CYS A 69 0.75 -8.25 -0.38
C CYS A 69 2.18 -8.10 -0.93
N TRP A 70 2.30 -7.85 -2.23
CA TRP A 70 3.57 -7.51 -2.85
C TRP A 70 3.93 -6.04 -2.57
N CYS A 71 5.21 -5.77 -2.33
CA CYS A 71 5.74 -4.43 -2.09
C CYS A 71 6.07 -3.73 -3.41
N SER A 72 5.61 -2.49 -3.62
CA SER A 72 5.88 -1.76 -4.87
C SER A 72 7.34 -1.34 -5.08
N GLN A 73 8.20 -1.49 -4.08
CA GLN A 73 9.60 -1.10 -4.15
C GLN A 73 10.53 -2.31 -4.31
N CYS A 74 10.39 -3.34 -3.48
CA CYS A 74 11.23 -4.54 -3.57
C CYS A 74 10.55 -5.72 -4.27
N HIS A 75 9.29 -5.61 -4.67
CA HIS A 75 8.48 -6.65 -5.31
C HIS A 75 8.29 -7.95 -4.51
N GLN A 76 8.82 -8.02 -3.28
CA GLN A 76 8.64 -9.15 -2.39
C GLN A 76 7.23 -9.16 -1.79
N ASN A 77 6.70 -10.36 -1.56
CA ASN A 77 5.45 -10.56 -0.82
C ASN A 77 5.72 -10.52 0.68
N GLY A 78 4.87 -9.82 1.43
CA GLY A 78 4.94 -9.72 2.88
C GLY A 78 3.95 -8.70 3.43
N GLU A 79 4.10 -8.35 4.70
CA GLU A 79 3.30 -7.28 5.31
C GLU A 79 3.67 -5.93 4.70
N CYS A 80 2.68 -5.26 4.11
CA CYS A 80 2.84 -3.97 3.45
C CYS A 80 1.78 -2.97 3.89
N LEU A 81 2.16 -1.69 3.93
CA LEU A 81 1.29 -0.55 4.23
C LEU A 81 0.94 0.24 2.98
N ASP A 82 -0.35 0.50 2.77
CA ASP A 82 -0.81 1.52 1.85
C ASP A 82 -1.14 2.81 2.62
N ALA A 83 -0.09 3.55 3.00
CA ALA A 83 -0.23 4.75 3.85
C ALA A 83 -1.18 5.81 3.24
N ALA A 84 -1.18 5.96 1.90
CA ALA A 84 -2.07 6.90 1.23
C ALA A 84 -3.55 6.51 1.40
N LEU A 85 -3.85 5.22 1.36
CA LEU A 85 -5.20 4.70 1.56
C LEU A 85 -5.66 4.86 3.02
N ILE A 86 -4.78 4.53 3.96
CA ILE A 86 -5.07 4.66 5.41
C ILE A 86 -5.35 6.12 5.77
N GLU A 87 -4.53 7.05 5.27
CA GLU A 87 -4.74 8.48 5.52
C GLU A 87 -5.98 9.03 4.85
N HIS A 88 -6.35 8.48 3.68
CA HIS A 88 -7.62 8.83 3.05
C HIS A 88 -8.80 8.47 3.97
N TYR A 89 -8.83 7.26 4.55
CA TYR A 89 -9.88 6.87 5.49
C TYR A 89 -9.93 7.76 6.74
N ARG A 90 -8.76 8.06 7.32
CA ARG A 90 -8.67 8.96 8.49
C ARG A 90 -9.18 10.37 8.18
N LYS A 91 -8.88 10.90 6.99
CA LYS A 91 -9.43 12.19 6.52
C LYS A 91 -10.94 12.17 6.37
N CYS A 92 -11.53 11.01 6.07
CA CYS A 92 -12.98 10.81 6.07
C CYS A 92 -13.58 10.60 7.48
N GLY A 93 -12.77 10.66 8.53
CA GLY A 93 -13.21 10.49 9.92
C GLY A 93 -13.40 9.03 10.35
N ILE A 94 -12.82 8.09 9.62
CA ILE A 94 -12.90 6.66 9.95
C ILE A 94 -11.75 6.30 10.89
N ASP A 95 -12.08 5.68 12.02
CA ASP A 95 -11.10 5.29 13.03
C ASP A 95 -10.35 4.00 12.67
N ASP A 96 -9.22 3.79 13.34
CA ASP A 96 -8.30 2.68 13.10
C ASP A 96 -8.93 1.29 13.37
N GLU A 97 -9.90 1.17 14.28
CA GLU A 97 -10.59 -0.10 14.56
C GLU A 97 -11.51 -0.46 13.39
N THR A 98 -12.31 0.51 12.93
CA THR A 98 -13.18 0.36 11.75
C THR A 98 -12.37 0.06 10.49
N ILE A 99 -11.24 0.75 10.27
CA ILE A 99 -10.33 0.48 9.15
C ILE A 99 -9.85 -0.98 9.17
N ASN A 100 -9.49 -1.50 10.35
CA ASN A 100 -9.00 -2.87 10.48
C ASN A 100 -10.09 -3.93 10.34
N GLY A 101 -11.31 -3.63 10.77
CA GLY A 101 -12.43 -4.57 10.76
C GLY A 101 -13.19 -4.64 9.45
N GLU A 102 -13.35 -3.51 8.76
CA GLU A 102 -14.36 -3.37 7.70
C GLU A 102 -13.79 -2.93 6.34
N LEU A 103 -12.61 -2.31 6.30
CA LEU A 103 -12.07 -1.71 5.08
C LEU A 103 -10.84 -2.44 4.52
N PRO A 104 -10.63 -2.40 3.20
CA PRO A 104 -9.40 -2.91 2.61
C PRO A 104 -8.23 -2.00 2.99
N ARG A 105 -7.15 -2.57 3.55
CA ARG A 105 -5.94 -1.82 3.92
C ARG A 105 -4.91 -1.73 2.79
N LYS A 106 -5.29 -2.15 1.58
CA LYS A 106 -4.46 -2.21 0.38
C LYS A 106 -5.33 -2.08 -0.88
N ARG A 107 -4.79 -1.47 -1.94
CA ARG A 107 -5.48 -1.28 -3.22
C ARG A 107 -5.34 -2.47 -4.17
N TRP A 108 -4.26 -3.23 -4.10
CA TRP A 108 -4.07 -4.44 -4.88
C TRP A 108 -4.59 -5.66 -4.12
N VAL A 109 -5.71 -6.19 -4.59
CA VAL A 109 -6.31 -7.39 -4.03
C VAL A 109 -5.59 -8.61 -4.63
N SER A 110 -4.90 -9.39 -3.79
CA SER A 110 -4.41 -10.71 -4.21
C SER A 110 -5.63 -11.63 -4.39
N ARG A 111 -6.12 -11.78 -5.62
CA ARG A 111 -6.97 -12.92 -5.97
C ARG A 111 -6.02 -14.07 -6.26
N ASN A 112 -5.97 -15.05 -5.36
CA ASN A 112 -5.31 -16.35 -5.50
C ASN A 112 -4.06 -16.36 -6.39
N VAL A 113 -2.87 -16.34 -5.79
CA VAL A 113 -1.49 -16.75 -6.19
C VAL A 113 -1.07 -16.78 -7.68
N SER A 114 -1.97 -16.99 -8.64
CA SER A 114 -1.76 -17.17 -10.08
C SER A 114 -2.22 -16.00 -10.96
N PHE A 115 -2.85 -14.94 -10.42
CA PHE A 115 -3.28 -13.77 -11.20
C PHE A 115 -2.69 -12.47 -10.64
N PRO A 116 -2.26 -11.51 -11.49
CA PRO A 116 -1.96 -10.17 -11.01
C PRO A 116 -3.21 -9.64 -10.32
N GLY A 117 -3.02 -9.17 -9.08
CA GLY A 117 -4.13 -8.70 -8.25
C GLY A 117 -4.95 -7.65 -8.98
N MET A 118 -6.24 -7.55 -8.67
CA MET A 118 -7.05 -6.46 -9.21
C MET A 118 -6.74 -5.20 -8.40
N TYR A 119 -6.26 -4.14 -9.06
CA TYR A 119 -6.17 -2.82 -8.45
C TYR A 119 -7.58 -2.26 -8.23
N GLN A 120 -7.83 -1.73 -7.04
CA GLN A 120 -9.02 -0.95 -6.73
C GLN A 120 -8.62 0.51 -6.55
N SER A 121 -9.29 1.41 -7.28
CA SER A 121 -9.10 2.85 -7.05
C SER A 121 -9.74 3.26 -5.71
N ILE A 122 -9.42 4.46 -5.23
CA ILE A 122 -10.06 5.00 -4.01
C ILE A 122 -11.57 5.14 -4.25
N GLU A 123 -11.97 5.63 -5.42
CA GLU A 123 -13.38 5.81 -5.79
C GLU A 123 -14.15 4.48 -5.82
N ASP A 124 -13.52 3.41 -6.33
CA ASP A 124 -14.11 2.07 -6.32
C ASP A 124 -14.31 1.54 -4.89
N ILE A 125 -13.34 1.81 -4.01
CA ILE A 125 -13.41 1.45 -2.59
C ILE A 125 -14.53 2.25 -1.91
N GLU A 126 -14.55 3.58 -2.05
CA GLU A 126 -15.59 4.44 -1.50
C GLU A 126 -16.99 3.97 -1.92
N LYS A 127 -17.17 3.66 -3.21
CA LYS A 127 -18.44 3.16 -3.73
C LYS A 127 -18.82 1.80 -3.15
N THR A 128 -17.85 0.90 -2.97
CA THR A 128 -18.09 -0.44 -2.43
C THR A 128 -18.44 -0.39 -0.95
N TYR A 129 -17.80 0.50 -0.18
CA TYR A 129 -17.94 0.62 1.27
C TYR A 129 -18.72 1.89 1.67
N GLN A 130 -19.58 2.39 0.79
CA GLN A 130 -20.26 3.68 0.94
C GLN A 130 -20.93 3.87 2.30
N SER A 131 -21.57 2.82 2.84
CA SER A 131 -22.23 2.86 4.15
C SER A 131 -21.27 3.16 5.30
N VAL A 132 -20.02 2.68 5.24
CA VAL A 132 -18.99 2.94 6.27
C VAL A 132 -18.57 4.40 6.23
N PHE A 133 -18.35 4.94 5.02
CA PHE A 133 -18.00 6.35 4.82
C PHE A 133 -19.14 7.29 5.27
N GLU A 134 -20.38 6.97 4.94
CA GLU A 134 -21.56 7.75 5.36
C GLU A 134 -21.73 7.72 6.90
N ALA A 135 -21.55 6.57 7.53
CA ALA A 135 -21.64 6.43 8.98
C ALA A 135 -20.58 7.27 9.71
N ALA A 136 -19.33 7.28 9.21
CA ALA A 136 -18.25 8.08 9.77
C ALA A 136 -18.54 9.59 9.68
N GLN A 137 -19.01 10.07 8.51
CA GLN A 137 -19.34 11.49 8.31
C GLN A 137 -20.51 11.97 9.18
N ALA A 138 -21.50 11.08 9.43
CA ALA A 138 -22.63 11.39 10.30
C ALA A 138 -22.21 11.57 11.77
N ASN A 139 -21.18 10.86 12.22
CA ASN A 139 -20.64 10.98 13.57
C ASN A 139 -19.82 12.27 13.75
N VAL A 140 -18.99 12.63 12.77
CA VAL A 140 -18.21 13.89 12.79
C VAL A 140 -19.12 15.12 12.83
N SER A 141 -20.28 15.06 12.15
CA SER A 141 -21.26 16.17 12.10
C SER A 141 -22.00 16.38 13.43
N LYS A 142 -22.16 15.32 14.24
CA LYS A 142 -22.81 15.40 15.55
C LYS A 142 -21.89 16.01 16.61
N GLU A 143 -20.59 15.74 16.56
CA GLU A 143 -19.61 16.29 17.52
C GLU A 143 -19.39 17.80 17.36
N HIS A 144 -19.56 18.35 16.14
CA HIS A 144 -19.44 19.80 15.89
C HIS A 144 -20.74 20.58 16.16
N SER A 145 -21.83 19.89 16.49
CA SER A 145 -23.14 20.49 16.78
C SER A 145 -23.50 20.47 18.27
N ALA A 146 -22.59 19.99 19.13
CA ALA A 146 -22.73 19.90 20.59
C ALA A 146 -21.78 20.89 21.28
#